data_AF-A0A7V2AVP5-F1
#
_entry.id   AF-A0A7V2AVP5-F1
#
_cell.length_a   1.000
_cell.length_b   1.000
_cell.length_c   1.000
_cell.angle_alpha   90.00
_cell.angle_beta   90.00
_cell.angle_gamma   90.00
#
_symmetry.space_group_name_H-M   'P 1'
#
loop_
_entity.id
_entity.type
_entity.pdbx_description
1 polymer ?
#
loop_
_entity_poly.entity_id
_entity_poly.type
_entity_poly.pdbx_seq_one_letter_code
_entity_poly.pdbx_strand_id
1 'polypeptide(L)'
;MLISPVSLLKPDWASRKFPVDMTREMIEESPPLDSDAPVSREYEMKWFEHHGWAVYWGGAGVWGAGANPATLVGRSEKKTAVQEDPGVKNKHLRSVDEVTGYHIEAEDGEIGHVEDFIIDDVSWTIRYMVVDTKNWLPGRKVLVSPRWIESVKWHERKVSVDLTRKAVENSPEYDFAAPVNREYEERLYDYYGFPKDW
;
A
#
# COMPACT_ATOMS: atom_id res chain seq x y z
N MET A 1 -6.68 -14.23 -10.85
CA MET A 1 -5.38 -13.92 -11.48
C MET A 1 -4.77 -12.74 -10.75
N LEU A 2 -3.49 -12.82 -10.37
CA LEU A 2 -2.78 -11.77 -9.65
C LEU A 2 -1.70 -11.18 -10.57
N ILE A 3 -1.55 -9.85 -10.58
CA ILE A 3 -0.47 -9.15 -11.29
C ILE A 3 0.44 -8.53 -10.23
N SER A 4 1.71 -8.88 -10.23
CA SER A 4 2.68 -8.35 -9.27
C SER A 4 3.16 -6.98 -9.72
N PRO A 5 3.36 -6.00 -8.81
CA PRO A 5 4.08 -4.78 -9.13
C PRO A 5 5.48 -5.02 -9.71
N VAL A 6 6.10 -6.17 -9.44
CA VAL A 6 7.40 -6.57 -10.04
C VAL A 6 7.33 -6.65 -11.56
N SER A 7 6.16 -7.00 -12.10
CA SER A 7 5.93 -7.08 -13.54
C SER A 7 5.50 -5.76 -14.18
N LEU A 8 5.21 -4.72 -13.40
CA LEU A 8 4.71 -3.46 -13.96
C LEU A 8 5.85 -2.65 -14.59
N LEU A 9 5.62 -2.23 -15.83
CA LEU A 9 6.46 -1.28 -16.54
C LEU A 9 5.95 0.15 -16.27
N LYS A 10 6.64 1.15 -16.82
CA LYS A 10 6.27 2.55 -16.63
C LYS A 10 4.82 2.81 -17.09
N PRO A 11 3.94 3.34 -16.23
CA PRO A 11 2.57 3.67 -16.62
C PRO A 11 2.52 4.68 -17.77
N ASP A 12 1.63 4.44 -18.73
CA ASP A 12 1.25 5.43 -19.74
C ASP A 12 -0.04 6.11 -19.29
N TRP A 13 0.13 7.24 -18.62
CA TRP A 13 -0.97 8.04 -18.10
C TRP A 13 -1.87 8.63 -19.19
N ALA A 14 -1.32 8.95 -20.37
CA ALA A 14 -2.08 9.54 -21.46
C ALA A 14 -3.08 8.54 -22.04
N SER A 15 -2.68 7.27 -22.18
CA SER A 15 -3.56 6.21 -22.66
C SER A 15 -4.25 5.40 -21.55
N ARG A 16 -3.99 5.72 -20.28
CA ARG A 16 -4.46 4.99 -19.09
C ARG A 16 -4.13 3.51 -19.14
N LYS A 17 -2.89 3.20 -19.52
CA LYS A 17 -2.40 1.82 -19.65
C LYS A 17 -1.28 1.54 -18.66
N PHE A 18 -1.34 0.34 -18.08
CA PHE A 18 -0.30 -0.22 -17.24
C PHE A 18 0.36 -1.37 -18.00
N PRO A 19 1.45 -1.10 -18.75
CA PRO A 19 2.17 -2.15 -19.44
C PRO A 19 2.78 -3.11 -18.40
N VAL A 20 2.80 -4.40 -18.74
CA VAL A 20 3.41 -5.47 -17.93
C VAL A 20 4.50 -6.17 -18.72
N ASP A 21 5.57 -6.55 -18.05
CA ASP A 21 6.65 -7.40 -18.57
C ASP A 21 6.30 -8.88 -18.38
N MET A 22 5.15 -9.29 -18.95
CA MET A 22 4.67 -10.66 -18.93
C MET A 22 4.01 -10.98 -20.27
N THR A 23 4.22 -12.19 -20.79
CA THR A 23 3.50 -12.70 -21.96
C THR A 23 2.16 -13.29 -21.53
N ARG A 24 1.27 -13.49 -22.51
CA ARG A 24 -0.02 -14.13 -22.26
C ARG A 24 0.17 -15.57 -21.77
N GLU A 25 1.12 -16.29 -22.37
CA GLU A 25 1.45 -17.66 -22.03
C GLU A 25 1.93 -17.78 -20.58
N MET A 26 2.80 -16.87 -20.11
CA MET A 26 3.26 -16.84 -18.71
C MET A 26 2.11 -16.60 -17.72
N ILE A 27 1.12 -15.80 -18.12
CA ILE A 27 -0.07 -15.54 -17.29
C ILE A 27 -0.97 -16.79 -17.24
N GLU A 28 -1.16 -17.47 -18.36
CA GLU A 28 -1.98 -18.69 -18.44
C GLU A 28 -1.35 -19.87 -17.68
N GLU A 29 -0.02 -19.94 -17.61
CA GLU A 29 0.75 -20.96 -16.88
C GLU A 29 0.97 -20.64 -15.38
N SER A 30 0.50 -19.48 -14.92
CA SER A 30 0.68 -19.06 -13.52
C SER A 30 -0.04 -20.00 -12.54
N PRO A 31 0.52 -20.22 -11.32
CA PRO A 31 -0.13 -21.06 -10.32
C PRO A 31 -1.58 -20.61 -10.06
N PRO A 32 -2.56 -21.53 -10.00
CA PRO A 32 -3.96 -21.16 -9.81
C PRO A 32 -4.16 -20.57 -8.42
N LEU A 33 -4.90 -19.47 -8.35
CA LEU A 33 -5.33 -18.83 -7.13
C LEU A 33 -6.85 -18.64 -7.22
N ASP A 34 -7.57 -19.25 -6.29
CA ASP A 34 -9.00 -18.98 -6.14
C ASP A 34 -9.19 -17.50 -5.74
N SER A 35 -10.28 -16.88 -6.18
CA SER A 35 -10.51 -15.44 -6.03
C SER A 35 -10.53 -14.99 -4.57
N ASP A 36 -10.95 -15.87 -3.67
CA ASP A 36 -11.02 -15.63 -2.23
C ASP A 36 -9.92 -16.32 -1.41
N ALA A 37 -9.04 -17.09 -2.06
CA ALA A 37 -7.94 -17.74 -1.36
C ALA A 37 -6.95 -16.69 -0.83
N PRO A 38 -6.42 -16.86 0.40
CA PRO A 38 -5.29 -16.05 0.83
C PRO A 38 -4.16 -16.20 -0.17
N VAL A 39 -3.50 -15.10 -0.50
CA VAL A 39 -2.18 -15.13 -1.11
C VAL A 39 -1.22 -15.57 -0.02
N SER A 40 -1.18 -16.88 0.19
CA SER A 40 -0.33 -17.49 1.20
C SER A 40 1.13 -17.30 0.79
N ARG A 41 2.01 -17.27 1.79
CA ARG A 41 3.45 -17.19 1.51
C ARG A 41 3.93 -18.33 0.61
N GLU A 42 3.32 -19.51 0.73
CA GLU A 42 3.59 -20.65 -0.14
C GLU A 42 3.20 -20.38 -1.60
N TYR A 43 2.04 -19.75 -1.83
CA TYR A 43 1.63 -19.34 -3.18
C TYR A 43 2.59 -18.30 -3.75
N GLU A 44 2.92 -17.25 -2.99
CA GLU A 44 3.84 -16.21 -3.43
C GLU A 44 5.21 -16.79 -3.79
N MET A 45 5.73 -17.74 -3.01
CA MET A 45 6.98 -18.43 -3.32
C MET A 45 6.91 -19.17 -4.66
N LYS A 46 5.86 -19.97 -4.88
CA LYS A 46 5.66 -20.68 -6.16
C LYS A 46 5.55 -19.71 -7.33
N TRP A 47 4.84 -18.60 -7.13
CA TRP A 47 4.64 -17.59 -8.15
C TRP A 47 5.93 -16.82 -8.50
N PHE A 48 6.69 -16.38 -7.50
CA PHE A 48 7.98 -15.72 -7.69
C PHE A 48 9.03 -16.68 -8.28
N GLU A 49 9.05 -17.95 -7.86
CA GLU A 49 9.92 -18.98 -8.46
C GLU A 49 9.56 -19.23 -9.93
N HIS A 50 8.26 -19.31 -10.26
CA HIS A 50 7.78 -19.46 -11.63
C HIS A 50 8.24 -18.32 -12.56
N HIS A 51 8.21 -17.07 -12.07
CA HIS A 51 8.65 -15.90 -12.84
C HIS A 51 10.14 -15.55 -12.68
N GLY A 52 10.90 -16.29 -11.86
CA GLY A 52 12.33 -16.05 -11.62
C GLY A 52 12.63 -14.72 -10.91
N TRP A 53 11.71 -14.23 -10.07
CA TRP A 53 11.86 -12.99 -9.31
C TRP A 53 12.49 -13.23 -7.93
N ALA A 54 13.28 -12.27 -7.45
CA ALA A 54 13.72 -12.26 -6.05
C ALA A 54 12.53 -12.02 -5.12
N VAL A 55 12.53 -12.70 -3.97
CA VAL A 55 11.50 -12.53 -2.95
C VAL A 55 11.62 -11.17 -2.28
N TYR A 56 10.50 -10.44 -2.18
CA TYR A 56 10.51 -9.09 -1.62
C TYR A 56 10.53 -9.05 -0.09
N TRP A 57 10.25 -10.17 0.58
CA TRP A 57 10.25 -10.28 2.04
C TRP A 57 11.62 -10.66 2.61
N GLY A 58 12.68 -10.66 1.78
CA GLY A 58 14.07 -10.78 2.21
C GLY A 58 14.71 -9.39 2.36
N GLY A 59 14.68 -8.81 3.57
CA GLY A 59 15.33 -7.52 3.86
C GLY A 59 14.50 -6.57 4.73
N ALA A 60 15.02 -5.36 4.93
CA ALA A 60 14.40 -4.36 5.82
C ALA A 60 13.40 -3.43 5.12
N GLY A 61 13.43 -3.35 3.78
CA GLY A 61 12.52 -2.51 3.00
C GLY A 61 11.23 -3.21 2.58
N VAL A 62 10.26 -2.46 2.09
CA VAL A 62 8.99 -2.99 1.54
C VAL A 62 9.25 -3.96 0.37
N TRP A 63 10.34 -3.75 -0.38
CA TRP A 63 10.78 -4.63 -1.46
C TRP A 63 12.06 -5.41 -1.09
N GLY A 64 12.29 -5.65 0.19
CA GLY A 64 13.42 -6.44 0.68
C GLY A 64 14.73 -5.68 0.48
N ALA A 65 15.67 -6.28 -0.25
CA ALA A 65 16.88 -5.62 -0.70
C ALA A 65 16.66 -4.70 -1.93
N GLY A 66 15.48 -4.71 -2.54
CA GLY A 66 15.12 -3.89 -3.70
C GLY A 66 14.73 -2.46 -3.31
N ALA A 67 15.07 -1.49 -4.17
CA ALA A 67 14.60 -0.11 -3.99
C ALA A 67 13.15 0.07 -4.46
N ASN A 68 12.72 -0.74 -5.42
CA ASN A 68 11.38 -0.80 -5.99
C ASN A 68 11.12 -2.19 -6.60
N PRO A 69 9.88 -2.52 -7.02
CA PRO A 69 9.55 -3.85 -7.52
C PRO A 69 10.38 -4.27 -8.74
N ALA A 70 10.63 -3.34 -9.68
CA ALA A 70 11.38 -3.64 -10.90
C ALA A 70 12.81 -4.10 -10.64
N THR A 71 13.40 -3.71 -9.50
CA THR A 71 14.75 -4.19 -9.11
C THR A 71 14.79 -5.65 -8.68
N LEU A 72 13.65 -6.31 -8.46
CA LEU A 72 13.57 -7.72 -8.08
C LEU A 72 13.70 -8.67 -9.29
N VAL A 73 13.54 -8.15 -10.50
CA VAL A 73 13.75 -8.91 -11.74
C VAL A 73 15.24 -9.22 -11.92
N GLY A 74 15.58 -10.49 -12.17
CA GLY A 74 16.96 -10.91 -12.45
C GLY A 74 17.88 -10.93 -11.23
N ARG A 75 17.39 -10.66 -10.01
CA ARG A 75 18.13 -10.87 -8.77
C ARG A 75 18.05 -12.34 -8.37
N SER A 76 19.13 -13.08 -8.60
CA SER A 76 19.29 -14.42 -8.03
C SER A 76 19.75 -14.30 -6.58
N GLU A 77 18.85 -14.04 -5.65
CA GLU A 77 19.18 -14.27 -4.24
C GLU A 77 19.38 -15.78 -4.06
N LYS A 78 20.57 -16.19 -3.60
CA LYS A 78 20.76 -17.55 -3.08
C LYS A 78 19.64 -17.80 -2.09
N LYS A 79 18.98 -18.97 -2.16
CA LYS A 79 17.99 -19.49 -1.21
C LYS A 79 18.56 -19.42 0.22
N THR A 80 18.61 -18.23 0.80
CA THR A 80 18.89 -18.04 2.21
C THR A 80 17.55 -18.36 2.82
N ALA A 81 17.51 -19.37 3.68
CA ALA A 81 16.31 -19.76 4.41
C ALA A 81 15.84 -18.55 5.21
N VAL A 82 14.99 -17.71 4.61
CA VAL A 82 14.28 -16.65 5.31
C VAL A 82 13.35 -17.40 6.25
N GLN A 83 13.63 -17.31 7.55
CA GLN A 83 12.75 -17.87 8.55
C GLN A 83 11.36 -17.30 8.30
N GLU A 84 10.38 -18.17 8.07
CA GLU A 84 8.98 -17.78 7.98
C GLU A 84 8.64 -16.99 9.24
N ASP A 85 8.28 -15.71 9.09
CA ASP A 85 7.64 -14.98 10.17
C ASP A 85 6.32 -15.71 10.50
N PRO A 86 6.16 -16.29 11.71
CA PRO A 86 4.98 -17.04 12.08
C PRO A 86 3.67 -16.23 11.97
N GLY A 87 3.76 -14.89 12.03
CA GLY A 87 2.62 -13.97 11.90
C GLY A 87 2.13 -13.75 10.47
N VAL A 88 2.84 -14.26 9.46
CA VAL A 88 2.52 -14.05 8.02
C VAL A 88 1.56 -15.11 7.47
N LYS A 89 1.28 -16.19 8.21
CA LYS A 89 0.52 -17.34 7.69
C LYS A 89 -0.90 -17.02 7.17
N ASN A 90 -1.49 -15.87 7.55
CA ASN A 90 -2.86 -15.50 7.19
C ASN A 90 -3.01 -14.06 6.66
N LYS A 91 -2.07 -13.57 5.82
CA LYS A 91 -2.27 -12.28 5.14
C LYS A 91 -3.10 -12.49 3.89
N HIS A 92 -4.39 -12.17 3.96
CA HIS A 92 -5.25 -12.10 2.79
C HIS A 92 -4.99 -10.80 2.04
N LEU A 93 -4.96 -10.84 0.71
CA LEU A 93 -5.14 -9.63 -0.07
C LEU A 93 -6.50 -9.03 0.27
N ARG A 94 -6.56 -7.71 0.29
CA ARG A 94 -7.80 -6.98 0.50
C ARG A 94 -8.02 -6.08 -0.71
N SER A 95 -9.24 -6.11 -1.23
CA SER A 95 -9.65 -5.16 -2.24
C SER A 95 -9.65 -3.75 -1.64
N VAL A 96 -9.20 -2.77 -2.41
CA VAL A 96 -9.39 -1.35 -2.08
C VAL A 96 -10.88 -1.05 -1.87
N ASP A 97 -11.76 -1.64 -2.68
CA ASP A 97 -13.21 -1.46 -2.56
C ASP A 97 -13.76 -1.94 -1.21
N GLU A 98 -13.14 -2.97 -0.61
CA GLU A 98 -13.55 -3.44 0.72
C GLU A 98 -13.18 -2.41 1.78
N VAL A 99 -11.96 -1.85 1.71
CA VAL A 99 -11.42 -0.92 2.71
C VAL A 99 -12.03 0.48 2.56
N THR A 100 -12.44 0.88 1.36
CA THR A 100 -13.14 2.14 1.13
C THR A 100 -14.40 2.21 2.01
N GLY A 101 -14.59 3.36 2.65
CA GLY A 101 -15.66 3.59 3.62
C GLY A 101 -15.37 3.06 5.04
N TYR A 102 -14.22 2.44 5.31
CA TYR A 102 -13.84 2.12 6.69
C TYR A 102 -13.73 3.39 7.51
N HIS A 103 -14.27 3.38 8.73
CA HIS A 103 -14.18 4.52 9.64
C HIS A 103 -12.75 4.65 10.18
N ILE A 104 -12.29 5.90 10.32
CA ILE A 104 -10.99 6.21 10.89
C ILE A 104 -11.18 6.70 12.33
N GLU A 105 -10.61 5.97 13.29
CA GLU A 105 -10.59 6.33 14.71
C GLU A 105 -9.25 6.97 15.06
N ALA A 106 -9.27 8.25 15.43
CA ALA A 106 -8.19 8.91 16.14
C ALA A 106 -8.21 8.54 17.63
N GLU A 107 -7.17 8.91 18.37
CA GLU A 107 -7.04 8.66 19.81
C GLU A 107 -8.23 9.16 20.64
N ASP A 108 -8.83 10.28 20.22
CA ASP A 108 -9.92 11.00 20.89
C ASP A 108 -11.25 10.94 20.11
N GLY A 109 -11.37 10.05 19.11
CA GLY A 109 -12.63 9.70 18.47
C GLY A 109 -12.60 9.63 16.94
N GLU A 110 -13.75 9.39 16.31
CA GLU A 110 -13.84 9.23 14.86
C GLU A 110 -13.50 10.53 14.11
N ILE A 111 -12.64 10.42 13.09
CA ILE A 111 -12.22 11.54 12.21
C ILE A 111 -12.72 11.43 10.77
N GLY A 112 -13.50 10.42 10.42
CA GLY A 112 -14.05 10.27 9.06
C GLY A 112 -13.99 8.85 8.55
N HIS A 113 -13.88 8.71 7.24
CA HIS A 113 -13.79 7.41 6.57
C HIS A 113 -12.78 7.42 5.42
N VAL A 114 -12.26 6.24 5.07
CA VAL A 114 -11.42 6.06 3.89
C VAL A 114 -12.23 6.40 2.65
N GLU A 115 -11.71 7.28 1.81
CA GLU A 115 -12.30 7.62 0.52
C GLU A 115 -11.49 7.10 -0.66
N ASP A 116 -10.15 7.19 -0.59
CA ASP A 116 -9.25 6.78 -1.67
C ASP A 116 -7.83 6.51 -1.14
N PHE A 117 -6.91 6.15 -2.05
CA PHE A 117 -5.51 5.88 -1.74
C PHE A 117 -4.59 6.57 -2.75
N ILE A 118 -3.44 7.05 -2.26
CA ILE A 118 -2.38 7.60 -3.09
C ILE A 118 -1.25 6.58 -3.15
N ILE A 119 -0.89 6.17 -4.37
CA ILE A 119 0.15 5.18 -4.64
C ILE A 119 1.32 5.88 -5.34
N ASP A 120 2.54 5.57 -4.90
CA ASP A 120 3.77 5.98 -5.57
C ASP A 120 3.97 5.15 -6.84
N ASP A 121 4.12 5.81 -7.99
CA ASP A 121 4.19 5.14 -9.30
C ASP A 121 5.57 4.56 -9.63
N VAL A 122 6.55 4.72 -8.74
CA VAL A 122 7.88 4.12 -8.84
C VAL A 122 8.00 2.93 -7.87
N SER A 123 7.70 3.14 -6.59
CA SER A 123 7.80 2.10 -5.56
C SER A 123 6.56 1.22 -5.49
N TRP A 124 5.44 1.60 -6.10
CA TRP A 124 4.15 0.89 -6.02
C TRP A 124 3.65 0.67 -4.59
N THR A 125 4.05 1.54 -3.66
CA THR A 125 3.59 1.51 -2.27
C THR A 125 2.46 2.50 -2.07
N ILE A 126 1.47 2.14 -1.25
CA ILE A 126 0.48 3.10 -0.73
C ILE A 126 1.24 4.12 0.11
N ARG A 127 1.25 5.38 -0.32
CA ARG A 127 1.84 6.50 0.40
C ARG A 127 0.88 7.08 1.42
N TYR A 128 -0.38 7.24 1.02
CA TYR A 128 -1.41 7.83 1.85
C TYR A 128 -2.76 7.16 1.63
N MET A 129 -3.56 7.08 2.69
CA MET A 129 -5.01 6.98 2.60
C MET A 129 -5.58 8.39 2.56
N VAL A 130 -6.53 8.65 1.66
CA VAL A 130 -7.34 9.86 1.63
C VAL A 130 -8.53 9.64 2.54
N VAL A 131 -8.68 10.49 3.55
CA VAL A 131 -9.76 10.41 4.54
C VAL A 131 -10.73 11.57 4.33
N ASP A 132 -11.99 11.24 4.09
CA ASP A 132 -13.09 12.21 4.05
C ASP A 132 -13.57 12.50 5.48
N THR A 133 -13.40 13.76 5.91
CA THR A 133 -13.74 14.21 7.25
C THR A 133 -15.12 14.86 7.34
N LYS A 134 -15.94 14.81 6.27
CA LYS A 134 -17.23 15.52 6.16
C LYS A 134 -18.22 15.28 7.31
N ASN A 135 -18.10 14.17 8.03
CA ASN A 135 -18.97 13.82 9.16
C ASN A 135 -18.83 14.77 10.36
N TRP A 136 -17.71 15.50 10.46
CA TRP A 136 -17.47 16.44 11.57
C TRP A 136 -16.68 17.69 11.16
N LEU A 137 -15.92 17.64 10.06
CA LEU A 137 -15.18 18.76 9.49
C LEU A 137 -15.55 18.92 8.01
N PRO A 138 -16.70 19.54 7.69
CA PRO A 138 -17.22 19.63 6.32
C PRO A 138 -16.26 20.29 5.34
N GLY A 139 -16.16 19.72 4.13
CA GLY A 139 -15.39 20.29 3.02
C GLY A 139 -13.88 20.03 3.08
N ARG A 140 -13.40 19.24 4.04
CA ARG A 140 -11.99 18.84 4.14
C ARG A 140 -11.80 17.35 3.84
N LYS A 141 -10.66 17.06 3.22
CA LYS A 141 -10.06 15.73 3.15
C LYS A 141 -8.66 15.83 3.73
N VAL A 142 -8.19 14.75 4.33
CA VAL A 142 -6.84 14.70 4.92
C VAL A 142 -6.10 13.47 4.44
N LEU A 143 -4.77 13.55 4.42
CA LEU A 143 -3.93 12.41 4.11
C LEU A 143 -3.46 11.75 5.40
N VAL A 144 -3.56 10.43 5.45
CA VAL A 144 -3.04 9.60 6.54
C VAL A 144 -2.03 8.62 5.97
N SER A 145 -0.78 8.68 6.43
CA SER A 145 0.23 7.69 6.03
C SER A 145 -0.10 6.32 6.65
N PRO A 146 0.10 5.19 5.93
CA PRO A 146 0.02 3.86 6.52
C PRO A 146 0.92 3.66 7.74
N ARG A 147 1.98 4.48 7.87
CA ARG A 147 2.88 4.46 9.03
C ARG A 147 2.28 5.01 10.32
N TRP A 148 1.20 5.78 10.20
CA TRP A 148 0.48 6.35 11.34
C TRP A 148 -0.68 5.44 11.78
N ILE A 149 -0.89 4.30 11.10
CA ILE A 149 -1.91 3.32 11.46
C ILE A 149 -1.38 2.47 12.62
N GLU A 150 -2.13 2.43 13.71
CA GLU A 150 -1.84 1.55 14.85
C GLU A 150 -2.42 0.16 14.64
N SER A 151 -3.65 0.08 14.14
CA SER A 151 -4.33 -1.19 13.90
C SER A 151 -5.46 -1.08 12.87
N VAL A 152 -5.80 -2.21 12.26
CA VAL A 152 -6.97 -2.33 11.38
C VAL A 152 -7.89 -3.42 11.93
N LYS A 153 -9.09 -3.03 12.34
CA LYS A 153 -10.15 -3.93 12.82
C LYS A 153 -11.04 -4.31 11.65
N TRP A 154 -10.63 -5.33 10.91
CA TRP A 154 -11.27 -5.73 9.65
C TRP A 154 -12.78 -5.99 9.77
N HIS A 155 -13.21 -6.69 10.82
CA HIS A 155 -14.62 -7.07 11.01
C HIS A 155 -15.50 -5.88 11.40
N GLU A 156 -14.92 -4.89 12.06
CA GLU A 156 -15.61 -3.66 12.47
C GLU A 156 -15.56 -2.58 11.38
N ARG A 157 -14.83 -2.82 10.28
CA ARG A 157 -14.58 -1.84 9.22
C ARG A 157 -13.98 -0.54 9.76
N LYS A 158 -12.95 -0.67 10.61
CA LYS A 158 -12.28 0.45 11.30
C LYS A 158 -10.77 0.42 11.16
N VAL A 159 -10.17 1.59 11.03
CA VAL A 159 -8.73 1.83 11.07
C VAL A 159 -8.42 2.80 12.22
N SER A 160 -7.53 2.41 13.13
CA SER A 160 -7.08 3.26 14.24
C SER A 160 -5.75 3.91 13.90
N VAL A 161 -5.61 5.20 14.18
CA VAL A 161 -4.43 6.01 13.83
C VAL A 161 -3.89 6.78 15.04
N ASP A 162 -2.57 6.95 15.07
CA ASP A 162 -1.84 7.73 16.07
C ASP A 162 -1.95 9.23 15.75
N LEU A 163 -3.17 9.76 15.84
CA LEU A 163 -3.51 11.16 15.60
C LEU A 163 -4.63 11.57 16.56
N THR A 164 -4.77 12.88 16.82
CA THR A 164 -5.94 13.45 17.50
C THR A 164 -6.84 14.20 16.52
N ARG A 165 -8.14 14.30 16.80
CA ARG A 165 -9.10 15.11 16.04
C ARG A 165 -8.62 16.54 15.90
N LYS A 166 -8.12 17.13 16.99
CA LYS A 166 -7.61 18.51 16.97
C LYS A 166 -6.40 18.66 16.05
N ALA A 167 -5.48 17.68 16.01
CA ALA A 167 -4.36 17.71 15.09
C ALA A 167 -4.83 17.62 13.63
N VAL A 168 -5.79 16.74 13.34
CA VAL A 168 -6.39 16.61 12.00
C VAL A 168 -7.08 17.90 11.56
N GLU A 169 -7.84 18.54 12.45
CA GLU A 169 -8.55 19.80 12.17
C GLU A 169 -7.57 20.92 11.77
N ASN A 170 -6.44 21.01 12.47
CA ASN A 170 -5.44 22.07 12.30
C ASN A 170 -4.33 21.71 11.30
N SER A 171 -4.44 20.55 10.64
CA SER A 171 -3.44 20.08 9.67
C SER A 171 -3.38 20.94 8.40
N PRO A 172 -2.24 20.93 7.68
CA PRO A 172 -2.12 21.55 6.37
C PRO A 172 -3.23 21.08 5.43
N GLU A 173 -3.80 22.02 4.68
CA GLU A 173 -4.91 21.72 3.77
C GLU A 173 -4.43 20.89 2.57
N TYR A 174 -5.08 19.75 2.35
CA TYR A 174 -4.86 18.90 1.19
C TYR A 174 -5.72 19.39 0.01
N ASP A 175 -5.07 19.83 -1.05
CA ASP A 175 -5.72 20.09 -2.34
C ASP A 175 -5.81 18.78 -3.14
N PHE A 176 -6.99 18.16 -3.14
CA PHE A 176 -7.26 16.93 -3.88
C PHE A 176 -7.39 17.13 -5.40
N ALA A 177 -7.36 18.36 -5.90
CA ALA A 177 -7.29 18.65 -7.33
C ALA A 177 -5.84 18.67 -7.87
N ALA A 178 -4.84 18.67 -6.97
CA ALA A 178 -3.43 18.72 -7.30
C ALA A 178 -2.72 17.42 -6.88
N PRO A 179 -1.67 16.99 -7.61
CA PRO A 179 -0.80 15.92 -7.14
C PRO A 179 -0.12 16.29 -5.82
N VAL A 180 0.04 15.29 -4.95
CA VAL A 180 0.88 15.44 -3.75
C VAL A 180 2.32 15.70 -4.19
N ASN A 181 2.91 16.75 -3.65
CA ASN A 181 4.27 17.17 -3.96
C ASN A 181 5.13 17.24 -2.69
N ARG A 182 6.45 17.29 -2.87
CA ARG A 182 7.42 17.28 -1.76
C ARG A 182 7.21 18.40 -0.76
N GLU A 183 6.85 19.61 -1.22
CA GLU A 183 6.62 20.77 -0.36
C GLU A 183 5.42 20.55 0.57
N TYR A 184 4.32 19.99 0.06
CA TYR A 184 3.17 19.63 0.88
C TYR A 184 3.51 18.52 1.87
N GLU A 185 4.21 17.47 1.43
CA GLU A 185 4.65 16.39 2.32
C GLU A 185 5.54 16.90 3.46
N GLU A 186 6.50 17.78 3.16
CA GLU A 186 7.35 18.42 4.17
C GLU A 186 6.52 19.15 5.23
N ARG A 187 5.60 20.02 4.81
CA ARG A 187 4.71 20.74 5.73
C ARG A 187 3.85 19.79 6.57
N LEU A 188 3.34 18.72 5.96
CA LEU A 188 2.49 17.73 6.63
C LEU A 188 3.26 16.97 7.71
N TYR A 189 4.45 16.45 7.39
CA TYR A 189 5.27 15.70 8.33
C TYR A 189 5.85 16.60 9.42
N ASP A 190 6.30 17.82 9.07
CA ASP A 190 6.79 18.79 10.04
C ASP A 190 5.67 19.23 11.01
N TYR A 191 4.43 19.35 10.54
CA TYR A 191 3.27 19.66 11.37
C TYR A 191 2.97 18.55 12.39
N TYR A 192 2.94 17.29 11.96
CA TYR A 192 2.65 16.16 12.85
C TYR A 192 3.88 15.72 13.68
N GLY A 193 5.08 16.16 13.32
CA GLY A 193 6.32 15.78 14.00
C GLY A 193 6.77 14.34 13.71
N PHE A 194 6.23 13.70 12.67
CA PHE A 194 6.62 12.35 12.29
C PHE A 194 7.92 12.32 11.48
N PRO A 195 8.73 11.25 11.58
CA PRO A 195 9.89 11.06 10.72
C PRO A 195 9.49 11.05 9.25
N LYS A 196 10.20 11.83 8.43
CA LYS A 196 10.04 11.87 6.97
C LYS A 196 10.42 10.49 6.39
N ASP A 197 9.61 10.02 5.45
CA ASP A 197 9.67 8.63 4.92
C ASP A 197 10.12 8.59 3.44
N TRP A 198 11.06 9.48 3.10
CA TRP A 198 11.62 9.62 1.75
C TRP A 198 13.11 9.95 1.77
#